data_AF-A0A951FAN2-F1
#
_entry.id   AF-A0A951FAN2-F1
#
_cell.length_a   1.000
_cell.length_b   1.000
_cell.length_c   1.000
_cell.angle_alpha   90.00
_cell.angle_beta   90.00
_cell.angle_gamma   90.00
#
_symmetry.space_group_name_H-M   'P 1'
#
loop_
_entity.id
_entity.type
_entity.pdbx_description
1 polymer ?
#
loop_
_entity_poly.entity_id
_entity_poly.type
_entity_poly.pdbx_seq_one_letter_code
_entity_poly.pdbx_strand_id
1 'polypeptide(L)' 'TIVEGQLKELVIKHVDQVIAVVDSSKLGSMSLTAFCPVRAIQCLITAGDDAARKAEPFRPLLDVVIG' A
#
# COMPACT_ATOMS: atom_id res chain seq x y z
N THR A 1 2.39 26.58 -1.91
CA THR A 1 3.14 25.32 -2.11
C THR A 1 2.25 24.19 -1.65
N ILE A 2 1.94 23.20 -2.49
CA ILE A 2 1.15 22.05 -2.05
C ILE A 2 2.03 21.19 -1.14
N VAL A 3 1.53 20.87 0.05
CA VAL A 3 2.21 19.97 0.99
C VAL A 3 2.21 18.57 0.39
N GLU A 4 3.37 17.89 0.38
CA GLU A 4 3.59 16.60 -0.30
C GLU A 4 2.48 15.57 -0.05
N GLY A 5 1.95 15.50 1.19
CA GLY A 5 0.85 14.60 1.54
C GLY A 5 -0.46 14.89 0.80
N GLN A 6 -0.80 16.17 0.60
CA GLN A 6 -2.01 16.57 -0.13
C GLN A 6 -1.90 16.24 -1.62
N LEU A 7 -0.69 16.36 -2.19
CA LEU A 7 -0.45 15.96 -3.57
C LEU A 7 -0.64 14.46 -3.76
N LYS A 8 -0.09 13.64 -2.84
CA LYS A 8 -0.25 12.17 -2.88
C LYS A 8 -1.71 11.76 -2.77
N GLU A 9 -2.46 12.36 -1.85
CA GLU A 9 -3.89 12.09 -1.70
C GLU A 9 -4.68 12.46 -2.97
N LEU A 10 -4.37 13.61 -3.57
CA LEU A 10 -5.06 14.08 -4.78
C LEU A 10 -4.75 13.18 -5.97
N VAL A 11 -3.50 12.73 -6.11
CA VAL A 11 -3.11 11.75 -7.14
C VAL A 11 -3.88 10.44 -6.96
N ILE A 12 -3.92 9.88 -5.75
CA ILE A 12 -4.64 8.62 -5.45
C ILE A 12 -6.13 8.72 -5.82
N LYS A 13 -6.76 9.89 -5.65
CA LYS A 13 -8.18 10.09 -5.98
C LYS A 13 -8.48 10.19 -7.47
N HIS A 14 -7.48 10.42 -8.33
CA HIS A 14 -7.68 10.68 -9.77
C HIS A 14 -7.07 9.61 -10.67
N VAL A 15 -6.57 8.51 -10.11
CA VAL A 15 -6.05 7.38 -10.88
C VAL A 15 -7.08 6.24 -10.90
N ASP A 16 -7.08 5.47 -11.97
CA ASP A 16 -7.96 4.29 -12.10
C ASP A 16 -7.55 3.17 -11.15
N GLN A 17 -6.26 3.05 -10.84
CA GLN A 17 -5.69 2.01 -9.99
C GLN A 17 -4.47 2.51 -9.20
N VAL A 18 -4.30 1.92 -8.02
CA VAL A 18 -3.21 2.11 -7.08
C VAL A 18 -2.62 0.74 -6.74
N ILE A 19 -1.35 0.57 -7.11
CA ILE A 19 -0.56 -0.62 -6.80
C ILE A 19 0.51 -0.22 -5.79
N ALA A 20 0.50 -0.88 -4.63
CA ALA A 20 1.50 -0.68 -3.60
C ALA A 20 2.63 -1.70 -3.74
N VAL A 21 3.83 -1.24 -4.06
CA VAL A 21 5.04 -2.08 -4.09
C VAL A 21 5.87 -1.76 -2.86
N VAL A 22 5.93 -2.71 -1.93
CA VAL A 22 6.48 -2.44 -0.60
C VAL A 22 7.26 -3.64 -0.07
N ASP A 23 8.48 -3.40 0.42
CA ASP A 23 9.24 -4.39 1.17
C ASP A 23 8.47 -4.86 2.42
N SER A 24 8.50 -6.17 2.71
CA SER A 24 7.75 -6.76 3.82
C SER A 24 8.11 -6.17 5.19
N SER A 25 9.30 -5.58 5.36
CA SER A 25 9.67 -4.88 6.60
C SER A 25 8.81 -3.65 6.89
N LYS A 26 8.14 -3.08 5.88
CA LYS A 26 7.32 -1.86 6.01
C LYS A 26 5.82 -2.14 6.20
N LEU A 27 5.37 -3.38 6.00
CA LEU A 27 3.98 -3.77 6.28
C LEU A 27 3.69 -3.62 7.78
N GLY A 28 2.61 -2.91 8.10
CA GLY A 28 2.23 -2.57 9.49
C GLY A 28 2.90 -1.32 10.05
N SER A 29 3.77 -0.64 9.28
CA SER A 29 4.31 0.67 9.68
C SER A 29 3.35 1.81 9.31
N MET A 30 3.17 2.79 10.19
CA MET A 30 2.21 3.88 10.02
C MET A 30 2.55 4.89 8.90
N SER A 31 3.74 4.80 8.31
CA SER A 31 4.20 5.79 7.32
C SER A 31 3.43 5.73 6.00
N LEU A 32 2.95 4.55 5.60
CA LEU A 32 2.19 4.35 4.36
C LEU A 32 0.71 4.76 4.51
N THR A 33 0.10 4.48 5.66
CA THR A 33 -1.32 4.70 5.90
C THR A 33 -1.72 6.18 6.02
N ALA A 34 -0.75 7.06 6.31
CA ALA A 34 -1.02 8.50 6.47
C ALA A 34 -1.48 9.17 5.17
N PHE A 35 -1.08 8.64 4.00
CA PHE A 35 -1.34 9.26 2.69
C PHE A 35 -2.05 8.34 1.71
N CYS A 36 -1.95 7.02 1.90
CA CYS A 36 -2.63 6.03 1.08
C CYS A 36 -3.46 5.12 1.99
N PRO A 37 -4.77 5.38 2.15
CA PRO A 37 -5.62 4.47 2.90
C PRO A 37 -5.63 3.11 2.22
N VAL A 38 -5.56 2.02 2.99
CA VAL A 38 -5.54 0.65 2.46
C VAL A 38 -6.69 0.39 1.48
N ARG A 39 -7.86 1.00 1.72
CA ARG A 39 -9.04 0.89 0.84
C ARG A 39 -8.85 1.46 -0.57
N ALA A 40 -7.86 2.32 -0.77
CA ALA A 40 -7.55 2.88 -2.08
C ALA A 40 -6.58 2.00 -2.88
N ILE A 41 -5.91 1.04 -2.24
CA ILE A 41 -5.00 0.09 -2.88
C ILE A 41 -5.84 -1.05 -3.47
N GLN A 42 -5.54 -1.46 -4.70
CA GLN A 42 -6.16 -2.66 -5.30
C GLN A 42 -5.20 -3.85 -5.24
N CYS A 43 -3.90 -3.60 -5.41
CA CYS A 43 -2.88 -4.64 -5.41
C CYS A 43 -1.70 -4.28 -4.50
N LEU A 44 -1.28 -5.24 -3.68
CA LEU A 44 -0.08 -5.19 -2.86
C LEU A 44 0.95 -6.18 -3.39
N ILE A 45 2.11 -5.68 -3.81
CA ILE A 45 3.27 -6.47 -4.19
C ILE A 45 4.32 -6.34 -3.08
N THR A 46 4.72 -7.44 -2.49
CA THR A 46 5.69 -7.45 -1.39
C THR A 46 6.65 -8.64 -1.48
N ALA A 47 7.83 -8.50 -0.90
CA ALA A 47 8.88 -9.52 -0.90
C ALA A 47 9.64 -9.54 0.44
N GLY A 48 10.31 -10.67 0.70
CA GLY A 48 11.13 -10.92 1.88
C GLY A 48 10.65 -12.09 2.73
N ASP A 49 11.48 -12.52 3.67
CA ASP A 49 11.33 -13.79 4.41
C ASP A 49 9.98 -13.93 5.14
N ASP A 50 9.42 -12.80 5.58
CA ASP A 50 8.17 -12.72 6.35
C ASP A 50 6.97 -12.20 5.53
N ALA A 51 7.13 -12.03 4.21
CA ALA A 51 6.16 -11.36 3.34
C ALA A 51 4.77 -12.01 3.40
N ALA A 52 4.70 -13.34 3.30
CA ALA A 52 3.43 -14.07 3.35
C ALA A 52 2.66 -13.83 4.65
N ARG A 53 3.35 -13.97 5.79
CA ARG A 53 2.77 -13.79 7.12
C ARG A 53 2.29 -12.35 7.34
N LYS A 54 3.07 -11.37 6.87
CA LYS A 54 2.75 -9.95 7.03
C LYS A 54 1.68 -9.46 6.04
N ALA A 55 1.54 -10.11 4.89
CA ALA A 55 0.54 -9.76 3.89
C ALA A 55 -0.84 -10.38 4.18
N GLU A 56 -0.91 -11.43 5.02
CA GLU A 56 -2.15 -12.15 5.35
C GLU A 56 -3.33 -11.23 5.77
N PRO A 57 -3.14 -10.21 6.64
CA PRO A 57 -4.24 -9.31 7.03
C PRO A 57 -4.84 -8.50 5.89
N PHE A 58 -4.13 -8.37 4.76
CA PHE A 58 -4.55 -7.57 3.62
C PHE A 58 -5.24 -8.39 2.53
N ARG A 59 -5.07 -9.71 2.50
CA ARG A 59 -5.69 -10.61 1.50
C ARG A 59 -7.21 -10.49 1.37
N PRO A 60 -7.99 -10.23 2.45
CA PRO A 60 -9.44 -10.04 2.30
C PRO A 60 -9.82 -8.73 1.59
N LEU A 61 -8.87 -7.80 1.44
CA LEU A 61 -9.13 -6.44 0.95
C LEU A 61 -8.43 -6.13 -0.36
N LEU A 62 -7.31 -6.79 -0.64
CA LEU A 62 -6.39 -6.49 -1.74
C LEU A 62 -6.00 -7.76 -2.49
N ASP A 63 -5.70 -7.62 -3.78
CA ASP A 63 -4.92 -8.63 -4.49
C ASP A 63 -3.48 -8.60 -3.94
N VAL A 64 -2.97 -9.74 -3.49
CA VAL A 64 -1.63 -9.84 -2.89
C VAL A 64 -0.71 -10.68 -3.76
N VAL A 65 0.41 -10.09 -4.18
CA VAL A 65 1.50 -10.74 -4.89
C VAL A 65 2.72 -10.81 -3.98
N ILE A 66 3.25 -12.02 -3.80
CA ILE A 66 4.46 -12.27 -3.01
C ILE A 66 5.57 -12.65 -3.97
N GLY A 67 6.66 -11.86 -3.96
CA GLY A 67 7.88 -12.09 -4.75
C GLY A 67 9.03 -12.64 -3.92
#